data_AF-A0A2G8JL88-F1
#
_entry.id   AF-A0A2G8JL88-F1
#
_cell.length_a   1.000
_cell.length_b   1.000
_cell.length_c   1.000
_cell.angle_alpha   90.00
_cell.angle_beta   90.00
_cell.angle_gamma   90.00
#
_symmetry.space_group_name_H-M   'P 1'
#
loop_
_entity.id
_entity.type
_entity.pdbx_description
1 polymer ?
#
loop_
_entity_poly.entity_id
_entity_poly.type
_entity_poly.pdbx_seq_one_letter_code
_entity_poly.pdbx_strand_id
1 'polypeptide(L)'
;MAPQPAPDPDALDCRASVNLSGLEDEGEPIDPDPLDYDPMEDSFGHNYEPEEAPVTGGALPQELITRAADIFRRHLGFEEPETQPQKAGRVSKLTATGEASYKPKTTIPVDATCYDRFEAIANKTKWTAFPARADRAVRVPDEAWKDLFRCPTIPQEAKERLKAEQGASSTHVFKTPDQRKLEELLVEVDMAARSGMKFASVLMLSAEVLMRHHQQLPEDSSQVSRDEAGQLLLLLGPLVRLAYDQFARVATRSVKARRQNIVSAIHWPSTEAKDRMLELPILGEDLFAGCFQKKLRKR
;
A
#
# COMPACT_ATOMS: atom_id res chain seq x y z
N MET A 1 39.79 8.31 8.01
CA MET A 1 38.76 7.64 7.19
C MET A 1 37.40 8.09 7.71
N ALA A 2 36.63 8.82 6.91
CA ALA A 2 35.27 9.21 7.28
C ALA A 2 34.35 7.98 7.20
N PRO A 3 33.35 7.85 8.10
CA PRO A 3 32.39 6.75 8.03
C PRO A 3 31.56 6.88 6.74
N GLN A 4 31.37 5.76 6.04
CA GLN A 4 30.47 5.72 4.89
C GLN A 4 29.03 6.01 5.35
N PRO A 5 28.27 6.84 4.62
CA PRO A 5 26.86 7.06 4.92
C PRO A 5 26.08 5.75 4.77
N ALA A 6 25.11 5.52 5.67
CA ALA A 6 24.22 4.36 5.60
C ALA A 6 23.50 4.34 4.24
N PRO A 7 23.29 3.15 3.62
CA PRO A 7 22.60 3.04 2.35
C PRO A 7 21.16 3.55 2.49
N ASP A 8 20.72 4.37 1.54
CA ASP A 8 19.37 4.91 1.49
C ASP A 8 18.37 3.76 1.23
N PRO A 9 17.41 3.49 2.14
CA PRO A 9 16.41 2.44 1.95
C PRO A 9 15.46 2.70 0.78
N ASP A 10 15.44 3.94 0.26
CA ASP A 10 14.68 4.38 -0.91
C ASP A 10 15.54 4.37 -2.20
N ALA A 11 16.83 4.01 -2.14
CA ALA A 11 17.65 3.87 -3.33
C ALA A 11 17.29 2.60 -4.08
N LEU A 12 16.64 2.76 -5.22
CA LEU A 12 16.56 1.72 -6.24
C LEU A 12 17.97 1.44 -6.76
N ASP A 13 18.51 0.24 -6.51
CA ASP A 13 19.75 -0.22 -7.17
C ASP A 13 19.41 -0.63 -8.62
N CYS A 14 19.17 0.39 -9.46
CA CYS A 14 18.86 0.26 -10.87
C CYS A 14 20.12 0.00 -11.69
N ARG A 15 20.79 -1.14 -11.51
CA ARG A 15 21.88 -1.55 -12.42
C ARG A 15 21.39 -2.22 -13.71
N ALA A 16 20.08 -2.26 -13.96
CA ALA A 16 19.50 -2.94 -15.13
C ALA A 16 18.80 -2.02 -16.14
N SER A 17 18.77 -0.70 -15.95
CA SER A 17 18.03 0.23 -16.82
C SER A 17 18.94 1.23 -17.53
N VAL A 18 19.84 0.69 -18.36
CA VAL A 18 20.44 1.42 -19.48
C VAL A 18 20.05 0.61 -20.70
N ASN A 19 19.15 1.15 -21.54
CA ASN A 19 18.74 0.72 -22.90
C ASN A 19 17.21 0.66 -23.12
N LEU A 20 16.47 1.71 -22.75
CA LEU A 20 15.11 1.93 -23.28
C LEU A 20 15.00 3.34 -23.88
N SER A 21 15.91 3.65 -24.81
CA SER A 21 15.83 4.85 -25.65
C SER A 21 16.17 4.43 -27.07
N GLY A 22 15.14 4.22 -27.89
CA GLY A 22 15.30 3.92 -29.32
C GLY A 22 14.11 3.14 -29.86
N LEU A 23 12.98 3.82 -30.04
CA LEU A 23 11.93 3.47 -31.00
C LEU A 23 11.00 4.68 -31.14
N GLU A 24 11.45 5.62 -31.96
CA GLU A 24 10.57 6.46 -32.77
C GLU A 24 9.99 5.56 -33.87
N ASP A 25 8.68 5.63 -34.18
CA ASP A 25 8.24 6.11 -35.50
C ASP A 25 6.71 6.11 -35.70
N GLU A 26 6.29 7.13 -36.44
CA GLU A 26 5.26 7.19 -37.49
C GLU A 26 3.80 6.83 -37.17
N GLY A 27 2.94 7.83 -37.33
CA GLY A 27 1.49 7.67 -37.37
C GLY A 27 0.96 7.53 -38.79
N GLU A 28 -0.26 7.00 -38.90
CA GLU A 28 -1.19 7.35 -39.98
C GLU A 28 -2.60 7.57 -39.40
N PRO A 29 -3.39 8.51 -39.96
CA PRO A 29 -4.75 8.80 -39.52
C PRO A 29 -5.77 7.95 -40.29
N ILE A 30 -6.76 7.40 -39.59
CA ILE A 30 -7.95 6.80 -40.22
C ILE A 30 -9.16 7.68 -39.89
N ASP A 31 -9.83 8.18 -40.93
CA ASP A 31 -11.08 8.95 -40.89
C ASP A 31 -12.27 8.09 -40.43
N PRO A 32 -13.27 8.65 -39.73
CA PRO A 32 -14.45 7.92 -39.26
C PRO A 32 -15.64 8.06 -40.23
N ASP A 33 -16.33 6.97 -40.53
CA ASP A 33 -17.68 7.02 -41.11
C ASP A 33 -18.77 6.79 -40.02
N PRO A 34 -19.94 7.45 -40.14
CA PRO A 34 -20.88 7.64 -39.04
C PRO A 34 -21.99 6.58 -39.04
N LEU A 35 -22.31 6.01 -37.87
CA LEU A 35 -23.53 5.23 -37.69
C LEU A 35 -24.42 5.84 -36.60
N ASP A 36 -25.64 6.11 -37.04
CA ASP A 36 -26.78 6.72 -36.37
C ASP A 36 -26.96 6.32 -34.90
N TYR A 37 -26.94 7.35 -34.04
CA TYR A 37 -27.37 7.26 -32.65
C TYR A 37 -28.77 7.86 -32.55
N ASP A 38 -29.77 7.04 -32.24
CA ASP A 38 -31.12 7.51 -31.92
C ASP A 38 -31.23 7.71 -30.40
N PRO A 39 -31.44 8.93 -29.89
CA PRO A 39 -31.50 9.20 -28.46
C PRO A 39 -32.95 9.39 -28.02
N MET A 40 -33.53 8.43 -27.31
CA MET A 40 -34.46 8.68 -26.20
C MET A 40 -35.03 7.40 -25.59
N GLU A 41 -35.12 7.46 -24.26
CA GLU A 41 -36.02 6.71 -23.37
C GLU A 41 -35.54 5.38 -22.79
N ASP A 42 -34.80 5.54 -21.69
CA ASP A 42 -35.25 5.16 -20.35
C ASP A 42 -35.76 3.73 -20.14
N SER A 43 -34.90 2.94 -19.50
CA SER A 43 -35.31 2.28 -18.26
C SER A 43 -34.11 2.03 -17.35
N PHE A 44 -34.07 2.79 -16.26
CA PHE A 44 -33.38 2.43 -15.04
C PHE A 44 -33.63 0.95 -14.72
N GLY A 45 -32.60 0.12 -14.78
CA GLY A 45 -32.75 -1.29 -14.45
C GLY A 45 -31.47 -2.09 -14.62
N HIS A 46 -30.81 -2.35 -13.50
CA HIS A 46 -29.68 -3.28 -13.32
C HIS A 46 -28.31 -2.75 -13.76
N ASN A 47 -27.62 -2.14 -12.78
CA ASN A 47 -26.17 -2.26 -12.67
C ASN A 47 -25.79 -3.73 -12.84
N TYR A 48 -25.30 -4.10 -14.02
CA TYR A 48 -24.51 -5.30 -14.18
C TYR A 48 -23.12 -4.95 -13.61
N GLU A 49 -22.99 -5.02 -12.28
CA GLU A 49 -21.66 -5.28 -11.73
C GLU A 49 -21.30 -6.68 -12.23
N PRO A 50 -20.23 -6.88 -13.01
CA PRO A 50 -19.71 -8.22 -13.16
C PRO A 50 -19.30 -8.66 -11.76
N GLU A 51 -20.14 -9.48 -11.11
CA GLU A 51 -19.70 -10.26 -9.96
C GLU A 51 -18.41 -10.94 -10.41
N GLU A 52 -17.27 -10.55 -9.83
CA GLU A 52 -16.09 -11.39 -9.86
C GLU A 52 -16.58 -12.75 -9.40
N ALA A 53 -16.61 -13.73 -10.33
CA ALA A 53 -17.00 -15.09 -10.00
C ALA A 53 -16.29 -15.43 -8.70
N PRO A 54 -16.99 -15.87 -7.64
CA PRO A 54 -16.40 -16.03 -6.33
C PRO A 54 -15.15 -16.84 -6.56
N VAL A 55 -13.99 -16.23 -6.31
CA VAL A 55 -12.72 -16.95 -6.37
C VAL A 55 -13.01 -18.14 -5.49
N THR A 56 -13.13 -19.31 -6.11
CA THR A 56 -13.27 -20.57 -5.39
C THR A 56 -11.87 -20.80 -4.85
N GLY A 57 -11.53 -19.98 -3.86
CA GLY A 57 -10.31 -19.99 -3.09
C GLY A 57 -10.41 -21.23 -2.24
N GLY A 58 -10.22 -22.38 -2.87
CA GLY A 58 -9.72 -23.54 -2.16
C GLY A 58 -8.50 -23.04 -1.41
N ALA A 59 -8.58 -23.11 -0.08
CA ALA A 59 -7.42 -22.81 0.75
C ALA A 59 -6.22 -23.54 0.14
N LEU A 60 -5.12 -22.81 -0.10
CA LEU A 60 -3.91 -23.41 -0.65
C LEU A 60 -3.63 -24.71 0.11
N PRO A 61 -3.35 -25.83 -0.57
CA PRO A 61 -3.18 -27.12 0.10
C PRO A 61 -2.21 -26.98 1.27
N GLN A 62 -2.57 -27.49 2.44
CA GLN A 62 -1.75 -27.33 3.65
C GLN A 62 -0.32 -27.85 3.43
N GLU A 63 -0.18 -28.89 2.62
CA GLU A 63 1.10 -29.46 2.18
C GLU A 63 1.92 -28.45 1.37
N LEU A 64 1.27 -27.67 0.49
CA LEU A 64 1.92 -26.61 -0.28
C LEU A 64 2.35 -25.45 0.62
N ILE A 65 1.50 -25.02 1.56
CA ILE A 65 1.86 -23.98 2.54
C ILE A 65 3.04 -24.43 3.39
N THR A 66 2.99 -25.67 3.88
CA THR A 66 4.06 -26.25 4.71
C THR A 66 5.36 -26.38 3.92
N ARG A 67 5.28 -26.84 2.67
CA ARG A 67 6.44 -26.93 1.79
C ARG A 67 7.01 -25.56 1.43
N ALA A 68 6.17 -24.57 1.16
CA ALA A 68 6.61 -23.21 0.91
C ALA A 68 7.29 -22.60 2.13
N ALA A 69 6.68 -22.74 3.32
CA ALA A 69 7.27 -22.32 4.58
C ALA A 69 8.62 -23.01 4.85
N ASP A 70 8.74 -24.31 4.58
CA ASP A 70 9.99 -25.06 4.65
C ASP A 70 11.07 -24.52 3.69
N ILE A 71 10.69 -24.23 2.44
CA ILE A 71 11.61 -23.66 1.45
C ILE A 71 12.08 -22.28 1.92
N PHE A 72 11.16 -21.42 2.36
CA PHE A 72 11.49 -20.11 2.90
C PHE A 72 12.39 -20.20 4.13
N ARG A 73 12.14 -21.15 5.04
CA ARG A 73 13.03 -21.40 6.18
C ARG A 73 14.44 -21.79 5.75
N ARG A 74 14.56 -22.81 4.92
CA ARG A 74 15.87 -23.37 4.52
C ARG A 74 16.70 -22.41 3.67
N HIS A 75 16.04 -21.64 2.80
CA HIS A 75 16.74 -20.84 1.79
C HIS A 75 16.81 -19.35 2.13
N LEU A 76 15.89 -18.83 2.96
CA LEU A 76 15.81 -17.42 3.29
C LEU A 76 16.00 -17.14 4.80
N GLY A 77 16.11 -18.18 5.63
CA GLY A 77 16.46 -18.06 7.05
C GLY A 77 15.33 -17.53 7.96
N PHE A 78 14.06 -17.64 7.53
CA PHE A 78 12.93 -17.18 8.32
C PHE A 78 12.62 -18.10 9.50
N GLU A 79 13.26 -17.93 10.66
CA GLU A 79 12.87 -18.66 11.86
C GLU A 79 11.52 -18.17 12.41
N GLU A 80 10.63 -19.09 12.76
CA GLU A 80 9.36 -18.77 13.43
C GLU A 80 9.71 -18.27 14.85
N PRO A 81 9.20 -17.11 15.31
CA PRO A 81 9.50 -16.64 16.65
C PRO A 81 9.04 -17.70 17.65
N GLU A 82 9.94 -18.13 18.55
CA GLU A 82 9.66 -19.13 19.57
C GLU A 82 8.29 -18.86 20.17
N THR A 83 7.39 -19.84 20.03
CA THR A 83 6.03 -19.81 20.53
C THR A 83 6.01 -19.28 21.96
N GLN A 84 5.60 -18.02 22.15
CA GLN A 84 5.20 -17.55 23.47
C GLN A 84 4.11 -18.51 23.97
N PRO A 85 4.09 -18.86 25.27
CA PRO A 85 3.11 -19.79 25.81
C PRO A 85 1.72 -19.29 25.44
N GLN A 86 0.95 -20.16 24.78
CA GLN A 86 -0.39 -19.89 24.28
C GLN A 86 -1.20 -19.17 25.35
N LYS A 87 -1.39 -17.85 25.21
CA LYS A 87 -2.43 -17.16 25.94
C LYS A 87 -3.76 -17.72 25.46
N ALA A 88 -4.57 -18.18 26.41
CA ALA A 88 -5.87 -18.78 26.21
C ALA A 88 -6.62 -18.12 25.03
N GLY A 89 -6.92 -18.91 24.01
CA GLY A 89 -7.49 -18.44 22.77
C GLY A 89 -8.77 -17.62 23.02
N ARG A 90 -8.83 -16.41 22.45
CA ARG A 90 -10.11 -15.75 22.22
C ARG A 90 -10.89 -16.62 21.25
N VAL A 91 -11.90 -17.30 21.77
CA VAL A 91 -12.90 -18.02 20.98
C VAL A 91 -13.58 -17.00 20.07
N SER A 92 -13.30 -17.10 18.77
CA SER A 92 -14.05 -16.38 17.74
C SER A 92 -15.49 -16.90 17.79
N LYS A 93 -16.47 -16.03 18.04
CA LYS A 93 -17.89 -16.39 18.23
C LYS A 93 -18.61 -16.77 16.91
N LEU A 94 -17.94 -17.47 16.01
CA LEU A 94 -18.50 -17.95 14.75
C LEU A 94 -17.94 -19.34 14.46
N THR A 95 -18.33 -20.32 15.27
CA THR A 95 -18.37 -21.75 14.95
C THR A 95 -19.09 -22.42 16.13
N ALA A 96 -20.40 -22.55 16.01
CA ALA A 96 -21.20 -23.36 16.91
C ALA A 96 -20.97 -24.84 16.57
N THR A 97 -19.80 -25.36 16.91
CA THR A 97 -19.49 -26.78 17.10
C THR A 97 -18.21 -26.80 17.91
N GLY A 98 -18.32 -27.17 19.19
CA GLY A 98 -17.25 -27.11 20.19
C GLY A 98 -16.16 -28.16 20.00
N GLU A 99 -15.64 -28.31 18.77
CA GLU A 99 -14.41 -29.05 18.53
C GLU A 99 -13.25 -28.06 18.47
N ALA A 100 -12.36 -28.14 19.45
CA ALA A 100 -11.06 -27.50 19.37
C ALA A 100 -10.33 -28.10 18.16
N SER A 101 -10.27 -27.36 17.06
CA SER A 101 -9.47 -27.74 15.90
C SER A 101 -7.99 -27.73 16.31
N TYR A 102 -7.44 -28.93 16.57
CA TYR A 102 -6.03 -29.19 16.83
C TYR A 102 -5.19 -29.22 15.54
N LYS A 103 -5.69 -28.67 14.42
CA LYS A 103 -4.84 -28.52 13.24
C LYS A 103 -3.76 -27.46 13.56
N PRO A 104 -2.46 -27.80 13.50
CA PRO A 104 -1.42 -26.78 13.57
C PRO A 104 -1.71 -25.77 12.47
N LYS A 105 -1.93 -24.51 12.85
CA LYS A 105 -2.09 -23.42 11.90
C LYS A 105 -0.72 -23.21 11.27
N THR A 106 -0.46 -23.85 10.12
CA THR A 106 0.74 -23.53 9.34
C THR A 106 0.64 -22.06 8.94
N THR A 107 1.57 -21.26 9.44
CA THR A 107 1.71 -19.85 9.11
C THR A 107 2.81 -19.66 8.07
N ILE A 108 2.60 -18.73 7.14
CA ILE A 108 3.66 -18.30 6.23
C ILE A 108 4.55 -17.32 7.00
N PRO A 109 5.88 -17.49 7.00
CA PRO A 109 6.77 -16.54 7.65
C PRO A 109 6.65 -15.16 7.02
N VAL A 110 6.72 -14.12 7.84
CA VAL A 110 6.82 -12.73 7.39
C VAL A 110 8.28 -12.39 7.18
N ASP A 111 8.58 -11.67 6.09
CA ASP A 111 9.95 -11.24 5.82
C ASP A 111 10.45 -10.32 6.94
N ALA A 112 11.61 -10.62 7.54
CA ALA A 112 12.20 -9.81 8.61
C ALA A 112 12.38 -8.34 8.19
N THR A 113 12.71 -8.10 6.91
CA THR A 113 12.85 -6.75 6.35
C THR A 113 11.54 -5.96 6.37
N CYS A 114 10.37 -6.62 6.45
CA CYS A 114 9.09 -5.92 6.60
C CYS A 114 9.02 -5.09 7.89
N TYR A 115 9.61 -5.58 8.99
CA TYR A 115 9.67 -4.85 10.25
C TYR A 115 10.64 -3.67 10.13
N ASP A 116 11.86 -3.91 9.66
CA ASP A 116 12.88 -2.87 9.48
C ASP A 116 12.40 -1.73 8.57
N ARG A 117 11.74 -2.08 7.46
CA ARG A 117 11.17 -1.10 6.53
C ARG A 117 10.04 -0.30 7.19
N PHE A 118 9.13 -0.97 7.89
CA PHE A 118 8.05 -0.27 8.58
C PHE A 118 8.60 0.71 9.62
N GLU A 119 9.55 0.29 10.44
CA GLU A 119 10.19 1.14 11.44
C GLU A 119 10.96 2.30 10.82
N ALA A 120 11.71 2.07 9.74
CA ALA A 120 12.40 3.13 9.01
C ALA A 120 11.43 4.22 8.53
N ILE A 121 10.24 3.82 8.08
CA ILE A 121 9.16 4.73 7.65
C ILE A 121 8.54 5.44 8.85
N ALA A 122 8.26 4.71 9.93
CA ALA A 122 7.67 5.25 11.15
C ALA A 122 8.56 6.33 11.80
N ASN A 123 9.88 6.15 11.72
CA ASN A 123 10.89 7.03 12.31
C ASN A 123 11.23 8.27 11.45
N LYS A 124 10.70 8.39 10.23
CA LYS A 124 10.90 9.61 9.43
C LYS A 124 10.27 10.82 10.14
N THR A 125 11.05 11.89 10.26
CA THR A 125 10.64 13.14 10.93
C THR A 125 9.66 13.95 10.09
N LYS A 126 9.83 13.94 8.77
CA LYS A 126 8.89 14.51 7.81
C LYS A 126 8.13 13.38 7.13
N TRP A 127 6.81 13.47 7.17
CA TRP A 127 5.98 12.60 6.35
C TRP A 127 6.14 13.02 4.89
N THR A 128 6.32 12.04 4.01
CA THR A 128 6.29 12.24 2.56
C THR A 128 5.43 11.15 1.97
N ALA A 129 4.61 11.50 0.98
CA ALA A 129 3.86 10.51 0.22
C ALA A 129 4.84 9.54 -0.43
N PHE A 130 5.86 10.10 -1.09
CA PHE A 130 6.86 9.30 -1.78
C PHE A 130 8.13 10.10 -2.14
N PRO A 131 9.33 9.49 -2.17
CA PRO A 131 10.53 10.12 -2.75
C PRO A 131 10.39 10.32 -4.27
N ALA A 132 10.40 11.54 -4.79
CA ALA A 132 10.11 11.84 -6.21
C ALA A 132 10.82 10.98 -7.28
N ARG A 133 11.97 10.37 -6.95
CA ARG A 133 12.71 9.47 -7.86
C ARG A 133 11.99 8.18 -8.17
N ALA A 134 11.44 7.48 -7.17
CA ALA A 134 10.84 6.17 -7.41
C ALA A 134 9.36 6.23 -7.84
N ASP A 135 8.68 7.39 -7.72
CA ASP A 135 7.38 7.62 -8.38
C ASP A 135 7.58 7.73 -9.90
N ARG A 136 8.70 8.32 -10.32
CA ARG A 136 9.10 8.40 -11.73
C ARG A 136 9.67 7.09 -12.29
N ALA A 137 10.04 6.14 -11.43
CA ALA A 137 10.66 4.89 -11.85
C ALA A 137 9.67 3.96 -12.58
N VAL A 138 8.38 4.09 -12.26
CA VAL A 138 7.30 3.36 -12.93
C VAL A 138 6.40 4.38 -13.60
N ARG A 139 6.42 4.41 -14.94
CA ARG A 139 5.49 5.23 -15.72
C ARG A 139 4.25 4.40 -16.05
N VAL A 140 3.10 5.04 -15.93
CA VAL A 140 1.79 4.52 -16.33
C VAL A 140 1.20 5.49 -17.35
N PRO A 141 0.24 5.06 -18.20
CA PRO A 141 -0.42 5.95 -19.14
C PRO A 141 -0.98 7.22 -18.46
N ASP A 142 -0.92 8.36 -19.14
CA ASP A 142 -1.30 9.65 -18.57
C ASP A 142 -2.77 9.72 -18.13
N GLU A 143 -3.65 9.04 -18.86
CA GLU A 143 -5.08 8.93 -18.51
C GLU A 143 -5.26 8.17 -17.21
N ALA A 144 -4.69 6.97 -17.10
CA ALA A 144 -4.70 6.18 -15.86
C ALA A 144 -4.04 6.93 -14.69
N TRP A 145 -2.97 7.70 -14.95
CA TRP A 145 -2.39 8.57 -13.94
C TRP A 145 -3.40 9.61 -13.45
N LYS A 146 -4.04 10.36 -14.36
CA LYS A 146 -4.98 11.43 -14.01
C LYS A 146 -6.21 10.89 -13.28
N ASP A 147 -6.76 9.76 -13.73
CA ASP A 147 -8.07 9.29 -13.30
C ASP A 147 -7.97 8.37 -12.08
N LEU A 148 -6.94 7.50 -12.03
CA LEU A 148 -6.83 6.45 -11.02
C LEU A 148 -5.74 6.73 -9.98
N PHE A 149 -4.55 7.16 -10.41
CA PHE A 149 -3.38 7.19 -9.51
C PHE A 149 -3.06 8.57 -8.91
N ARG A 150 -3.60 9.65 -9.47
CA ARG A 150 -3.43 10.99 -8.94
C ARG A 150 -4.47 11.26 -7.86
N CYS A 151 -4.03 11.80 -6.72
CA CYS A 151 -4.94 12.31 -5.69
C CYS A 151 -5.79 13.46 -6.28
N PRO A 152 -7.13 13.38 -6.23
CA PRO A 152 -8.00 14.45 -6.67
C PRO A 152 -7.72 15.75 -5.92
N THR A 153 -7.82 16.87 -6.61
CA THR A 153 -7.64 18.20 -6.01
C THR A 153 -8.96 18.94 -5.91
N ILE A 154 -9.15 19.73 -4.85
CA ILE A 154 -10.32 20.60 -4.73
C ILE A 154 -10.34 21.58 -5.93
N PRO A 155 -11.43 21.60 -6.72
CA PRO A 155 -11.55 22.48 -7.89
C PRO A 155 -11.59 23.96 -7.48
N GLN A 156 -11.28 24.84 -8.42
CA GLN A 156 -11.13 26.27 -8.15
C GLN A 156 -12.46 26.91 -7.71
N GLU A 157 -13.56 26.49 -8.32
CA GLU A 157 -14.93 26.93 -8.05
C GLU A 157 -15.32 26.63 -6.60
N ALA A 158 -14.98 25.45 -6.10
CA ALA A 158 -15.20 25.08 -4.70
C ALA A 158 -14.36 25.92 -3.74
N LYS A 159 -13.09 26.21 -4.09
CA LYS A 159 -12.22 27.09 -3.29
C LYS A 159 -12.77 28.52 -3.24
N GLU A 160 -13.31 29.02 -4.34
CA GLU A 160 -13.91 30.36 -4.40
C GLU A 160 -15.20 30.42 -3.61
N ARG A 161 -16.04 29.38 -3.67
CA ARG A 161 -17.23 29.28 -2.83
C ARG A 161 -16.89 29.25 -1.35
N LEU A 162 -15.88 28.45 -0.95
CA LEU A 162 -15.38 28.43 0.42
C LEU A 162 -14.89 29.80 0.91
N LYS A 163 -14.23 30.58 0.04
CA LYS A 163 -13.83 31.96 0.36
C LYS A 163 -15.05 32.87 0.53
N ALA A 164 -16.01 32.79 -0.39
CA ALA A 164 -17.23 33.61 -0.35
C ALA A 164 -18.06 33.37 0.92
N GLU A 165 -18.12 32.11 1.38
CA GLU A 165 -18.85 31.72 2.60
C GLU A 165 -18.02 31.88 3.89
N GLN A 166 -16.85 32.52 3.83
CA GLN A 166 -15.93 32.68 4.96
C GLN A 166 -15.47 31.35 5.60
N GLY A 167 -15.57 30.25 4.85
CA GLY A 167 -15.09 28.91 5.23
C GLY A 167 -13.58 28.73 5.02
N ALA A 168 -12.95 29.56 4.19
CA ALA A 168 -11.51 29.60 3.96
C ALA A 168 -10.80 30.73 4.76
N SER A 169 -9.49 30.57 4.96
CA SER A 169 -8.60 31.61 5.48
C SER A 169 -7.77 32.20 4.34
N SER A 170 -7.18 33.39 4.52
CA SER A 170 -6.30 34.01 3.51
C SER A 170 -5.11 33.12 3.12
N THR A 171 -4.65 32.28 4.05
CA THR A 171 -3.48 31.40 3.87
C THR A 171 -3.84 29.92 3.73
N HIS A 172 -5.10 29.52 3.97
CA HIS A 172 -5.47 28.10 4.02
C HIS A 172 -6.86 27.82 3.45
N VAL A 173 -7.01 26.63 2.83
CA VAL A 173 -8.26 26.16 2.23
C VAL A 173 -9.40 26.13 3.26
N PHE A 174 -9.12 25.69 4.49
CA PHE A 174 -10.06 25.71 5.60
C PHE A 174 -9.66 26.69 6.70
N LYS A 175 -10.65 27.46 7.16
CA LYS A 175 -10.55 28.37 8.31
C LYS A 175 -10.36 27.60 9.61
N THR A 176 -11.15 26.54 9.82
CA THR A 176 -11.10 25.72 11.04
C THR A 176 -9.81 24.88 11.07
N PRO A 177 -8.98 24.97 12.12
CA PRO A 177 -7.73 24.21 12.22
C PRO A 177 -7.93 22.69 12.15
N ASP A 178 -9.01 22.17 12.74
CA ASP A 178 -9.25 20.72 12.76
C ASP A 178 -9.69 20.18 11.41
N GLN A 179 -10.53 20.93 10.66
CA GLN A 179 -10.88 20.59 9.28
C GLN A 179 -9.64 20.60 8.39
N ARG A 180 -8.75 21.59 8.57
CA ARG A 180 -7.48 21.65 7.84
C ARG A 180 -6.59 20.45 8.12
N LYS A 181 -6.39 20.11 9.39
CA LYS A 181 -5.57 18.95 9.79
C LYS A 181 -6.15 17.64 9.26
N LEU A 182 -7.48 17.51 9.27
CA LEU A 182 -8.16 16.33 8.74
C LEU A 182 -7.99 16.24 7.21
N GLU A 183 -8.18 17.34 6.49
CA GLU A 183 -7.97 17.37 5.03
C GLU A 183 -6.52 17.02 4.67
N GLU A 184 -5.55 17.65 5.32
CA GLU A 184 -4.12 17.34 5.12
C GLU A 184 -3.85 15.85 5.35
N LEU A 185 -4.38 15.28 6.43
CA LEU A 185 -4.27 13.85 6.73
C LEU A 185 -4.88 12.97 5.62
N LEU A 186 -6.08 13.30 5.15
CA LEU A 186 -6.78 12.50 4.14
C LEU A 186 -6.06 12.55 2.79
N VAL A 187 -5.58 13.72 2.38
CA VAL A 187 -4.78 13.88 1.16
C VAL A 187 -3.49 13.07 1.25
N GLU A 188 -2.77 13.13 2.37
CA GLU A 188 -1.56 12.35 2.58
C GLU A 188 -1.82 10.83 2.51
N VAL A 189 -2.88 10.35 3.15
CA VAL A 189 -3.28 8.94 3.08
C VAL A 189 -3.66 8.52 1.66
N ASP A 190 -4.46 9.33 0.95
CA ASP A 190 -4.89 9.03 -0.43
C ASP A 190 -3.70 9.01 -1.40
N MET A 191 -2.79 9.98 -1.30
CA MET A 191 -1.56 10.01 -2.12
C MET A 191 -0.72 8.74 -1.94
N ALA A 192 -0.53 8.28 -0.70
CA ALA A 192 0.22 7.06 -0.43
C ALA A 192 -0.54 5.82 -0.96
N ALA A 193 -1.86 5.73 -0.70
CA ALA A 193 -2.68 4.62 -1.16
C ALA A 193 -2.67 4.49 -2.69
N ARG A 194 -2.89 5.59 -3.43
CA ARG A 194 -2.86 5.58 -4.90
C ARG A 194 -1.49 5.28 -5.48
N SER A 195 -0.42 5.75 -4.84
CA SER A 195 0.94 5.34 -5.21
C SER A 195 1.14 3.82 -5.01
N GLY A 196 0.58 3.26 -3.93
CA GLY A 196 0.58 1.81 -3.68
C GLY A 196 -0.19 1.05 -4.76
N MET A 197 -1.36 1.54 -5.14
CA MET A 197 -2.17 0.99 -6.22
C MET A 197 -1.44 1.02 -7.57
N LYS A 198 -0.68 2.07 -7.86
CA LYS A 198 0.16 2.17 -9.06
C LYS A 198 1.23 1.07 -9.13
N PHE A 199 1.86 0.73 -8.00
CA PHE A 199 2.82 -0.38 -7.98
C PHE A 199 2.13 -1.74 -8.03
N ALA A 200 1.00 -1.87 -7.33
CA ALA A 200 0.19 -3.08 -7.34
C ALA A 200 -0.36 -3.41 -8.74
N SER A 201 -0.76 -2.41 -9.54
CA SER A 201 -1.25 -2.64 -10.91
C SER A 201 -0.14 -3.21 -11.81
N VAL A 202 1.09 -2.73 -11.68
CA VAL A 202 2.24 -3.28 -12.40
C VAL A 202 2.62 -4.67 -11.90
N LEU A 203 2.48 -4.94 -10.59
CA LEU A 203 2.66 -6.28 -10.04
C LEU A 203 1.63 -7.27 -10.61
N MET A 204 0.36 -6.87 -10.68
CA MET A 204 -0.71 -7.68 -11.27
C MET A 204 -0.41 -8.00 -12.74
N LEU A 205 -0.02 -6.99 -13.52
CA LEU A 205 0.34 -7.19 -14.92
C LEU A 205 1.57 -8.11 -15.07
N SER A 206 2.60 -7.90 -14.24
CA SER A 206 3.80 -8.75 -14.25
C SER A 206 3.47 -10.20 -13.91
N ALA A 207 2.60 -10.43 -12.92
CA ALA A 207 2.14 -11.75 -12.54
C ALA A 207 1.37 -12.44 -13.68
N GLU A 208 0.48 -11.73 -14.35
CA GLU A 208 -0.28 -12.25 -15.51
C GLU A 208 0.66 -12.64 -16.66
N VAL A 209 1.63 -11.78 -17.00
CA VAL A 209 2.61 -12.07 -18.06
C VAL A 209 3.45 -13.30 -17.70
N LEU A 210 3.86 -13.44 -16.43
CA LEU A 210 4.59 -14.62 -15.96
C LEU A 210 3.72 -15.88 -15.98
N MET A 211 2.44 -15.80 -15.65
CA MET A 211 1.52 -16.93 -15.77
C MET A 211 1.38 -17.37 -17.22
N ARG A 212 1.21 -16.42 -18.15
CA ARG A 212 1.16 -16.71 -19.59
C ARG A 212 2.45 -17.34 -20.09
N HIS A 213 3.61 -16.84 -19.66
CA HIS A 213 4.90 -17.44 -20.01
C HIS A 213 4.97 -18.94 -19.65
N HIS A 214 4.36 -19.36 -18.53
CA HIS A 214 4.33 -20.77 -18.12
C HIS A 214 3.25 -21.60 -18.81
N GLN A 215 2.25 -20.95 -19.42
CA GLN A 215 1.11 -21.60 -20.08
C GLN A 215 1.17 -21.53 -21.61
N GLN A 216 2.11 -20.77 -22.18
CA GLN A 216 2.21 -20.52 -23.61
C GLN A 216 2.49 -21.81 -24.40
N LEU A 217 1.77 -21.99 -25.51
CA LEU A 217 2.01 -23.11 -26.44
C LEU A 217 3.16 -22.74 -27.38
N PRO A 218 3.98 -23.73 -27.83
CA PRO A 218 5.13 -23.49 -28.72
C PRO A 218 4.83 -22.74 -30.02
N GLU A 219 3.57 -22.70 -30.44
CA GLU A 219 3.09 -22.14 -31.70
C GLU A 219 2.57 -20.69 -31.59
N ASP A 220 2.49 -20.13 -30.37
CA ASP A 220 2.00 -18.77 -30.15
C ASP A 220 3.01 -17.73 -30.67
N SER A 221 2.56 -16.87 -31.58
CA SER A 221 3.38 -15.79 -32.17
C SER A 221 3.70 -14.66 -31.18
N SER A 222 3.00 -14.61 -30.05
CA SER A 222 3.13 -13.58 -29.00
C SER A 222 3.78 -14.09 -27.73
N GLN A 223 4.58 -15.16 -27.83
CA GLN A 223 5.29 -15.74 -26.69
C GLN A 223 6.15 -14.72 -25.95
N VAL A 224 6.05 -14.79 -24.63
CA VAL A 224 6.97 -14.10 -23.73
C VAL A 224 8.25 -14.91 -23.71
N SER A 225 9.36 -14.31 -24.12
CA SER A 225 10.66 -14.96 -24.09
C SER A 225 11.12 -15.22 -22.66
N ARG A 226 12.07 -16.15 -22.49
CA ARG A 226 12.68 -16.44 -21.19
C ARG A 226 13.38 -15.21 -20.60
N ASP A 227 13.99 -14.39 -21.45
CA ASP A 227 14.71 -13.19 -21.03
C ASP A 227 13.75 -12.12 -20.51
N GLU A 228 12.62 -11.90 -21.20
CA GLU A 228 11.56 -10.98 -20.75
C GLU A 228 10.93 -11.44 -19.44
N ALA A 229 10.60 -12.74 -19.33
CA ALA A 229 10.10 -13.32 -18.09
C ALA A 229 11.12 -13.18 -16.94
N GLY A 230 12.40 -13.38 -17.22
CA GLY A 230 13.49 -13.15 -16.27
C GLY A 230 13.57 -11.71 -15.78
N GLN A 231 13.43 -10.73 -16.68
CA GLN A 231 13.40 -9.31 -16.31
C GLN A 231 12.20 -8.96 -15.43
N LEU A 232 11.01 -9.49 -15.74
CA LEU A 232 9.81 -9.29 -14.91
C LEU A 232 9.99 -9.89 -13.51
N LEU A 233 10.55 -11.09 -13.39
CA LEU A 233 10.86 -11.70 -12.09
C LEU A 233 11.80 -10.83 -11.24
N LEU A 234 12.83 -10.25 -11.86
CA LEU A 234 13.76 -9.34 -11.16
C LEU A 234 13.07 -8.05 -10.69
N LEU A 235 12.05 -7.59 -11.41
CA LEU A 235 11.29 -6.38 -11.06
C LEU A 235 10.28 -6.61 -9.91
N LEU A 236 9.78 -7.83 -9.72
CA LEU A 236 8.77 -8.13 -8.69
C LEU A 236 9.23 -7.73 -7.28
N GLY A 237 10.46 -8.07 -6.91
CA GLY A 237 10.99 -7.76 -5.57
C GLY A 237 10.97 -6.26 -5.24
N PRO A 238 11.60 -5.40 -6.06
CA PRO A 238 11.50 -3.95 -5.92
C PRO A 238 10.06 -3.42 -5.88
N LEU A 239 9.18 -3.87 -6.79
CA LEU A 239 7.80 -3.38 -6.84
C LEU A 239 6.99 -3.74 -5.59
N VAL A 240 7.13 -4.97 -5.07
CA VAL A 240 6.48 -5.40 -3.82
C VAL A 240 6.95 -4.55 -2.65
N ARG A 241 8.25 -4.24 -2.57
CA ARG A 241 8.79 -3.37 -1.51
C ARG A 241 8.24 -1.95 -1.61
N LEU A 242 8.15 -1.39 -2.81
CA LEU A 242 7.58 -0.06 -3.04
C LEU A 242 6.09 0.01 -2.65
N ALA A 243 5.31 -1.02 -3.00
CA ALA A 243 3.92 -1.14 -2.60
C ALA A 243 3.76 -1.29 -1.08
N TYR A 244 4.57 -2.17 -0.46
CA TYR A 244 4.59 -2.38 0.99
C TYR A 244 4.89 -1.09 1.75
N ASP A 245 5.88 -0.31 1.28
CA ASP A 245 6.23 0.96 1.89
C ASP A 245 5.06 1.95 1.88
N GLN A 246 4.20 1.92 0.85
CA GLN A 246 3.01 2.79 0.80
C GLN A 246 1.99 2.38 1.86
N PHE A 247 1.74 1.09 2.04
CA PHE A 247 0.88 0.61 3.11
C PHE A 247 1.45 0.96 4.49
N ALA A 248 2.77 0.86 4.67
CA ALA A 248 3.43 1.28 5.91
C ALA A 248 3.29 2.79 6.16
N ARG A 249 3.32 3.64 5.12
CA ARG A 249 3.06 5.09 5.23
C ARG A 249 1.64 5.39 5.64
N VAL A 250 0.66 4.75 4.99
CA VAL A 250 -0.76 4.87 5.35
C VAL A 250 -0.96 4.48 6.81
N ALA A 251 -0.53 3.29 7.20
CA ALA A 251 -0.67 2.78 8.56
C ALA A 251 0.00 3.70 9.59
N THR A 252 1.25 4.11 9.34
CA THR A 252 1.99 5.04 10.20
C THR A 252 1.25 6.34 10.38
N ARG A 253 0.78 6.93 9.28
CA ARG A 253 0.13 8.25 9.30
C ARG A 253 -1.21 8.19 10.02
N SER A 254 -2.00 7.16 9.77
CA SER A 254 -3.25 6.90 10.47
C SER A 254 -3.03 6.67 11.96
N VAL A 255 -2.05 5.87 12.38
CA VAL A 255 -1.74 5.64 13.80
C VAL A 255 -1.30 6.93 14.48
N LYS A 256 -0.38 7.70 13.88
CA LYS A 256 0.06 8.99 14.42
C LYS A 256 -1.12 9.95 14.61
N ALA A 257 -2.01 10.06 13.63
CA ALA A 257 -3.18 10.93 13.71
C ALA A 257 -4.20 10.46 14.77
N ARG A 258 -4.52 9.15 14.81
CA ARG A 258 -5.41 8.58 15.82
C ARG A 258 -4.87 8.78 17.23
N ARG A 259 -3.57 8.59 17.41
CA ARG A 259 -2.89 8.84 18.68
C ARG A 259 -2.95 10.31 19.07
N GLN A 260 -2.64 11.22 18.16
CA GLN A 260 -2.75 12.65 18.38
C GLN A 260 -4.16 13.05 18.83
N ASN A 261 -5.20 12.51 18.18
CA ASN A 261 -6.59 12.78 18.53
C ASN A 261 -6.94 12.35 19.96
N ILE A 262 -6.61 11.11 20.34
CA ILE A 262 -6.85 10.60 21.70
C ILE A 262 -6.05 11.41 22.72
N VAL A 263 -4.78 11.67 22.44
CA VAL A 263 -3.90 12.42 23.34
C VAL A 263 -4.39 13.86 23.49
N SER A 264 -4.93 14.50 22.46
CA SER A 264 -5.53 15.84 22.60
C SER A 264 -6.82 15.88 23.43
N ALA A 265 -7.55 14.76 23.51
CA ALA A 265 -8.82 14.68 24.24
C ALA A 265 -8.64 14.39 25.74
N ILE A 266 -7.45 13.96 26.17
CA ILE A 266 -7.17 13.63 27.57
C ILE A 266 -6.53 14.82 28.28
N HIS A 267 -6.91 15.05 29.54
CA HIS A 267 -6.22 15.99 30.40
C HIS A 267 -4.93 15.35 30.96
N TRP A 268 -3.77 15.92 30.62
CA TRP A 268 -2.48 15.39 31.01
C TRP A 268 -1.89 16.16 32.19
N PRO A 269 -1.14 15.49 33.08
CA PRO A 269 -0.51 16.14 34.22
C PRO A 269 0.61 17.12 33.82
N SER A 270 1.20 16.95 32.63
CA SER A 270 2.20 17.86 32.07
C SER A 270 2.33 17.72 30.55
N THR A 271 2.99 18.68 29.90
CA THR A 271 3.30 18.61 28.47
C THR A 271 4.26 17.47 28.16
N GLU A 272 5.23 17.19 29.03
CA GLU A 272 6.17 16.08 28.86
C GLU A 272 5.45 14.72 28.90
N ALA A 273 4.40 14.59 29.73
CA ALA A 273 3.59 13.38 29.76
C ALA A 273 2.84 13.15 28.43
N LYS A 274 2.37 14.24 27.83
CA LYS A 274 1.73 14.23 26.50
C LYS A 274 2.72 13.81 25.41
N ASP A 275 3.91 14.43 25.38
CA ASP A 275 4.92 14.17 24.36
C ASP A 275 5.42 12.72 24.43
N ARG A 276 5.66 12.21 25.65
CA ARG A 276 6.00 10.79 25.87
C ARG A 276 5.00 9.81 25.27
N MET A 277 3.71 10.17 25.18
CA MET A 277 2.69 9.33 24.57
C MET A 277 2.77 9.39 23.05
N LEU A 278 2.96 10.59 22.50
CA LEU A 278 3.05 10.80 21.04
C LEU A 278 4.26 10.08 20.43
N GLU A 279 5.37 10.02 21.17
CA GLU A 279 6.65 9.39 20.76
C GLU A 279 6.68 7.87 20.87
N LEU A 280 5.60 7.21 21.30
CA LEU A 280 5.59 5.75 21.42
C LEU A 280 5.76 5.05 20.06
N PRO A 281 6.30 3.81 20.04
CA PRO A 281 6.38 3.03 18.81
C PRO A 281 5.04 2.93 18.09
N ILE A 282 5.06 2.91 16.76
CA ILE A 282 3.85 2.75 15.94
C ILE A 282 3.37 1.31 15.95
N LEU A 283 4.31 0.35 15.96
CA LEU A 283 4.03 -1.07 16.07
C LEU A 283 3.74 -1.45 17.53
N GLY A 284 2.78 -2.34 17.72
CA GLY A 284 2.39 -2.85 19.03
C GLY A 284 0.96 -3.38 19.06
N GLU A 285 0.58 -3.95 20.21
CA GLU A 285 -0.76 -4.54 20.42
C GLU A 285 -1.90 -3.50 20.41
N ASP A 286 -1.60 -2.25 20.80
CA ASP A 286 -2.53 -1.13 20.81
C ASP A 286 -1.89 0.17 20.30
N LEU A 287 -2.66 1.27 20.23
CA LEU A 287 -2.20 2.59 19.77
C LEU A 287 -1.00 3.16 20.56
N PHE A 288 -0.72 2.62 21.74
CA PHE A 288 0.33 3.02 22.66
C PHE A 288 1.32 1.87 22.94
N ALA A 289 1.35 0.83 22.10
CA ALA A 289 2.20 -0.34 22.22
C ALA A 289 2.20 -0.98 23.63
N GLY A 290 1.03 -1.03 24.28
CA GLY A 290 0.86 -1.57 25.64
C GLY A 290 1.56 -0.75 26.74
N CYS A 291 2.11 0.43 26.41
CA CYS A 291 2.91 1.24 27.31
C CYS A 291 2.13 2.35 28.02
N PHE A 292 0.83 2.49 27.76
CA PHE A 292 0.01 3.62 28.24
C PHE A 292 0.10 3.81 29.76
N GLN A 293 -0.26 2.80 30.55
CA GLN A 293 -0.25 2.89 32.02
C GLN A 293 1.15 3.11 32.59
N LYS A 294 2.15 2.42 32.03
CA LYS A 294 3.55 2.53 32.46
C LYS A 294 4.09 3.94 32.26
N LYS A 295 3.78 4.57 31.12
CA LYS A 295 4.27 5.91 30.76
C LYS A 295 3.50 7.02 31.45
N LEU A 296 2.23 6.82 31.77
CA LEU A 296 1.41 7.75 32.55
C LEU A 296 1.94 7.93 33.98
N ARG A 297 2.46 6.85 34.59
CA ARG A 297 2.99 6.84 35.97
C ARG A 297 4.43 7.35 36.10
N LYS A 298 5.17 7.48 34.99
CA LYS A 298 6.50 8.08 35.02
C LYS A 298 6.34 9.58 35.29
N ARG A 299 6.88 10.04 36.42
CA ARG A 299 7.02 11.47 36.74
C ARG A 299 8.06 12.06 35.80
#